data_AF-A0A536EUI1-F1
#
_entry.id   AF-A0A536EUI1-F1
#
_cell.length_a   1.000
_cell.length_b   1.000
_cell.length_c   1.000
_cell.angle_alpha   90.00
_cell.angle_beta   90.00
_cell.angle_gamma   90.00
#
_symmetry.space_group_name_H-M   'P 1'
#
loop_
_entity.id
_entity.type
_entity.pdbx_description
1 polymer ?
#
loop_
_entity_poly.entity_id
_entity_poly.type
_entity_poly.pdbx_seq_one_letter_code
_entity_poly.pdbx_strand_id
1 'polypeptide(L)'
;MSELPLQLGGVAPQPRWSLRLTAAATLAVLVIALLAVKLAQLQVTDGSRLAALAQANTIRHLVLEADRGIIYDRHGAPLVENSPVWSLVVVPAGLTPAARDRAEELVLLARLTGVAEEKLAAQLLNADPFAPATVKANLSQADELAINERLPELPGASIAQRSIRRYGEPMVFGHVLGYVGPIDSSQVKSLRAAGYQADEMVGKVGVEAGLEELLRGTDGWADVEVDARGQVKRVLETQAAVPGHAVYLSLDAALQRATAASLAAGLARDHKTAGASVVIDPRTGEVLAMISLPAYDTNLFTRGISQADFSRLLNDPDKPLLNRAIAGQYAPGSTFKMLLSGRVDGRRRHARPLCTGLRVRHGQGDRDAGCDGGSGPGPHLEAAAMRGPGPQLGRMPLERGRHNHVRHRPVLPADDAAQPGGVRRHARERRASASPDARARGPRCIGPRRPDTEGRGDLRRACLGGQHPVGA
;
A
#
# COMPACT_ATOMS: atom_id res chain seq x y z
N MET A 1 37.43 -118.01 -5.84
CA MET A 1 36.98 -116.61 -6.03
C MET A 1 35.50 -116.56 -5.77
N SER A 2 35.08 -116.07 -4.61
CA SER A 2 33.68 -115.84 -4.26
C SER A 2 33.68 -114.90 -3.07
N GLU A 3 33.25 -113.67 -3.32
CA GLU A 3 33.42 -112.52 -2.45
C GLU A 3 32.49 -112.54 -1.23
N LEU A 4 33.01 -112.06 -0.11
CA LEU A 4 32.25 -111.69 1.08
C LEU A 4 31.69 -110.27 0.90
N PRO A 5 30.37 -110.03 1.02
CA PRO A 5 29.86 -108.67 1.08
C PRO A 5 29.96 -108.16 2.52
N LEU A 6 30.88 -107.23 2.75
CA LEU A 6 30.97 -106.42 3.96
C LEU A 6 29.84 -105.37 3.93
N GLN A 7 28.75 -105.59 4.68
CA GLN A 7 27.75 -104.56 4.92
C GLN A 7 28.28 -103.56 5.94
N LEU A 8 28.76 -102.41 5.47
CA LEU A 8 28.99 -101.22 6.30
C LEU A 8 27.65 -100.50 6.49
N GLY A 9 27.12 -100.59 7.70
CA GLY A 9 25.96 -99.81 8.15
C GLY A 9 26.30 -98.32 8.20
N GLY A 10 26.00 -97.61 7.12
CA GLY A 10 26.06 -96.15 7.07
C GLY A 10 24.81 -95.55 7.70
N VAL A 11 24.91 -95.05 8.93
CA VAL A 11 23.92 -94.10 9.46
C VAL A 11 24.06 -92.82 8.65
N ALA A 12 23.07 -92.50 7.81
CA ALA A 12 23.06 -91.26 7.06
C ALA A 12 23.10 -90.07 8.05
N PRO A 13 24.09 -89.17 7.98
CA PRO A 13 24.15 -88.05 8.89
C PRO A 13 22.97 -87.12 8.60
N GLN A 14 21.95 -87.09 9.47
CA GLN A 14 20.86 -86.12 9.38
C GLN A 14 21.44 -84.72 9.60
N PRO A 15 21.49 -83.85 8.58
CA PRO A 15 22.11 -82.55 8.69
C PRO A 15 21.25 -81.64 9.56
N ARG A 16 21.60 -81.43 10.84
CA ARG A 16 20.92 -80.49 11.76
C ARG A 16 20.90 -79.03 11.25
N TRP A 17 21.68 -78.71 10.21
CA TRP A 17 21.69 -77.42 9.52
C TRP A 17 20.53 -77.24 8.52
N SER A 18 19.92 -78.33 8.05
CA SER A 18 18.79 -78.30 7.12
C SER A 18 17.52 -77.72 7.73
N LEU A 19 17.27 -77.97 9.03
CA LEU A 19 16.08 -77.45 9.74
C LEU A 19 16.15 -75.92 9.93
N ARG A 20 17.36 -75.39 10.18
CA ARG A 20 17.58 -73.95 10.35
C ARG A 20 17.49 -73.21 9.02
N LEU A 21 18.04 -73.80 7.95
CA LEU A 21 17.94 -73.27 6.59
C LEU A 21 16.50 -73.28 6.06
N THR A 22 15.75 -74.37 6.29
CA THR A 22 14.34 -74.47 5.89
C THR A 22 13.44 -73.53 6.69
N ALA A 23 13.70 -73.35 7.99
CA ALA A 23 13.00 -72.36 8.82
C ALA A 23 13.31 -70.91 8.38
N ALA A 24 14.56 -70.60 8.06
CA ALA A 24 14.93 -69.29 7.53
C ALA A 24 14.30 -69.02 6.15
N ALA A 25 14.27 -70.04 5.27
CA ALA A 25 13.65 -69.95 3.96
C ALA A 25 12.13 -69.76 4.06
N THR A 26 11.44 -70.49 4.94
CA THR A 26 10.00 -70.30 5.17
C THR A 26 9.68 -68.93 5.76
N LEU A 27 10.49 -68.44 6.70
CA LEU A 27 10.35 -67.07 7.22
C LEU A 27 10.54 -66.03 6.12
N ALA A 28 11.56 -66.18 5.27
CA ALA A 28 11.81 -65.27 4.16
C ALA A 28 10.64 -65.24 3.16
N VAL A 29 10.08 -66.40 2.80
CA VAL A 29 8.90 -66.50 1.93
C VAL A 29 7.69 -65.83 2.57
N LEU A 30 7.46 -66.02 3.88
CA LEU A 30 6.37 -65.37 4.62
C LEU A 30 6.51 -63.85 4.60
N VAL A 31 7.72 -63.33 4.81
CA VAL A 31 8.00 -61.88 4.74
C VAL A 31 7.75 -61.35 3.32
N ILE A 32 8.23 -62.04 2.29
CA ILE A 32 8.00 -61.65 0.89
C ILE A 32 6.51 -61.66 0.56
N ALA A 33 5.77 -62.68 1.00
CA ALA A 33 4.32 -62.76 0.80
C ALA A 33 3.60 -61.60 1.49
N LEU A 34 3.98 -61.25 2.72
CA LEU A 34 3.44 -60.09 3.43
C LEU A 34 3.72 -58.78 2.67
N LEU A 35 4.94 -58.59 2.17
CA LEU A 35 5.30 -57.43 1.36
C LEU A 35 4.54 -57.39 0.03
N ALA A 36 4.31 -58.53 -0.61
CA ALA A 36 3.52 -58.63 -1.84
C ALA A 36 2.05 -58.26 -1.60
N VAL A 37 1.45 -58.72 -0.50
CA VAL A 37 0.10 -58.29 -0.10
C VAL A 37 0.06 -56.78 0.16
N LYS A 38 1.08 -56.23 0.82
CA LYS A 38 1.15 -54.79 1.08
C LYS A 38 1.31 -53.97 -0.21
N LEU A 39 2.12 -54.45 -1.16
CA LEU A 39 2.29 -53.85 -2.47
C LEU A 39 0.99 -53.89 -3.28
N ALA A 40 0.29 -55.03 -3.27
CA ALA A 40 -1.01 -55.17 -3.92
C ALA A 40 -2.05 -54.22 -3.31
N GLN A 41 -2.05 -54.04 -1.98
CA GLN A 41 -2.88 -53.03 -1.33
C GLN A 41 -2.55 -51.62 -1.84
N LEU A 42 -1.27 -51.24 -1.87
CA LEU A 42 -0.86 -49.91 -2.33
C LEU A 42 -1.19 -49.65 -3.82
N GLN A 43 -1.03 -50.66 -4.68
CA GLN A 43 -1.23 -50.50 -6.13
C GLN A 43 -2.69 -50.68 -6.56
N VAL A 44 -3.42 -51.63 -5.97
CA VAL A 44 -4.78 -52.00 -6.42
C VAL A 44 -5.85 -51.23 -5.65
N THR A 45 -5.77 -51.18 -4.32
CA THR A 45 -6.79 -50.49 -3.51
C THR A 45 -6.52 -49.00 -3.38
N ASP A 46 -5.26 -48.61 -3.13
CA ASP A 46 -4.89 -47.20 -2.95
C ASP A 46 -4.37 -46.54 -4.24
N GLY A 47 -4.23 -47.29 -5.34
CA GLY A 47 -3.57 -46.81 -6.56
C GLY A 47 -4.24 -45.59 -7.18
N SER A 48 -5.57 -45.61 -7.32
CA SER A 48 -6.32 -44.47 -7.84
C SER A 48 -6.21 -43.23 -6.94
N ARG A 49 -6.24 -43.43 -5.61
CA ARG A 49 -6.07 -42.36 -4.63
C ARG A 49 -4.66 -41.76 -4.67
N LEU A 50 -3.63 -42.60 -4.68
CA LEU A 50 -2.23 -42.18 -4.74
C LEU A 50 -1.89 -41.51 -6.07
N ALA A 51 -2.45 -42.00 -7.18
CA ALA A 51 -2.33 -41.36 -8.48
C ALA A 51 -3.01 -39.98 -8.50
N ALA A 52 -4.20 -39.85 -7.90
CA ALA A 52 -4.88 -38.56 -7.78
C ALA A 52 -4.10 -37.57 -6.89
N LEU A 53 -3.52 -38.03 -5.77
CA LEU A 53 -2.65 -37.21 -4.92
C LEU A 53 -1.36 -36.81 -5.65
N ALA A 54 -0.78 -37.69 -6.47
CA ALA A 54 0.39 -37.37 -7.29
C ALA A 54 0.03 -36.34 -8.37
N GLN A 55 -1.11 -36.48 -9.05
CA GLN A 55 -1.59 -35.50 -10.01
C GLN A 55 -1.86 -34.15 -9.36
N ALA A 56 -2.53 -34.13 -8.19
CA ALA A 56 -2.78 -32.90 -7.44
C ALA A 56 -1.49 -32.19 -7.02
N ASN A 57 -0.40 -32.93 -6.76
CA ASN A 57 0.91 -32.34 -6.47
C ASN A 57 1.65 -31.83 -7.72
N THR A 58 1.21 -32.26 -8.91
CA THR A 58 1.83 -31.91 -10.20
C THR A 58 1.13 -30.70 -10.84
N ILE A 59 -0.13 -30.44 -10.51
CA ILE A 59 -0.89 -29.31 -11.05
C ILE A 59 -0.64 -28.06 -10.19
N ARG A 60 -0.30 -26.94 -10.84
CA ARG A 60 -0.11 -25.63 -10.23
C ARG A 60 -1.05 -24.62 -10.86
N HIS A 61 -1.69 -23.84 -10.03
CA HIS A 61 -2.50 -22.70 -10.45
C HIS A 61 -1.62 -21.46 -10.49
N LEU A 62 -1.37 -20.92 -11.69
CA LEU A 62 -0.63 -19.68 -11.89
C LEU A 62 -1.59 -18.55 -12.18
N VAL A 63 -1.45 -17.43 -11.48
CA VAL A 63 -2.24 -16.21 -11.75
C VAL A 63 -1.59 -15.47 -12.92
N LEU A 64 -2.40 -15.08 -13.89
CA LEU A 64 -1.99 -14.23 -15.00
C LEU A 64 -2.46 -12.80 -14.68
N GLU A 65 -1.53 -11.95 -14.25
CA GLU A 65 -1.81 -10.55 -13.90
C GLU A 65 -2.44 -9.81 -15.10
N ALA A 66 -3.54 -9.09 -14.85
CA ALA A 66 -4.17 -8.25 -15.87
C ALA A 66 -3.40 -6.94 -16.09
N ASP A 67 -3.33 -6.50 -17.34
CA ASP A 67 -2.81 -5.16 -17.62
C ASP A 67 -3.78 -4.09 -17.13
N ARG A 68 -3.26 -3.15 -16.33
CA ARG A 68 -4.03 -2.05 -15.78
C ARG A 68 -4.42 -1.05 -16.86
N GLY A 69 -5.64 -0.53 -16.84
CA GLY A 69 -6.17 0.40 -17.84
C GLY A 69 -5.35 1.69 -17.96
N ILE A 70 -5.14 2.19 -19.18
CA ILE A 70 -4.36 3.40 -19.45
C ILE A 70 -5.17 4.65 -19.07
N ILE A 71 -4.52 5.67 -18.51
CA ILE A 71 -5.17 6.94 -18.18
C ILE A 71 -4.78 7.99 -19.21
N TYR A 72 -5.78 8.58 -19.86
CA TYR A 72 -5.64 9.61 -20.87
C TYR A 72 -6.12 10.97 -20.37
N ASP A 73 -5.56 12.03 -20.94
CA ASP A 73 -6.10 13.37 -20.84
C ASP A 73 -7.34 13.53 -21.75
N ARG A 74 -7.95 14.71 -21.71
CA ARG A 74 -9.17 15.00 -22.47
C ARG A 74 -8.99 14.98 -24.00
N HIS A 75 -7.75 15.09 -24.48
CA HIS A 75 -7.38 15.09 -25.89
C HIS A 75 -6.83 13.73 -26.35
N GLY A 76 -6.83 12.72 -25.47
CA GLY A 76 -6.32 11.38 -25.75
C GLY A 76 -4.81 11.23 -25.60
N ALA A 77 -4.11 12.19 -25.02
CA ALA A 77 -2.70 12.03 -24.68
C ALA A 77 -2.56 11.13 -23.44
N PRO A 78 -1.75 10.07 -23.48
CA PRO A 78 -1.57 9.19 -22.34
C PRO A 78 -0.80 9.91 -21.22
N LEU A 79 -1.39 9.92 -20.02
CA LEU A 79 -0.80 10.47 -18.80
C LEU A 79 -0.12 9.38 -17.96
N VAL A 80 -0.71 8.19 -17.97
CA VAL A 80 -0.20 7.00 -17.27
C VAL A 80 -0.31 5.79 -18.18
N GLU A 81 0.80 5.12 -18.36
CA GLU A 81 0.93 3.93 -19.20
C GLU A 81 1.53 2.78 -18.40
N ASN A 82 1.51 1.58 -18.99
CA ASN A 82 2.25 0.45 -18.48
C ASN A 82 3.55 0.30 -19.27
N SER A 83 4.66 0.13 -18.57
CA SER A 83 5.98 -0.11 -19.17
C SER A 83 6.45 -1.49 -18.74
N PRO A 84 6.97 -2.31 -19.66
CA PRO A 84 7.64 -3.54 -19.28
C PRO A 84 8.90 -3.21 -18.49
N VAL A 85 9.12 -3.95 -17.41
CA VAL A 85 10.38 -3.97 -16.68
C VAL A 85 10.81 -5.41 -16.44
N TRP A 86 12.11 -5.62 -16.52
CA TRP A 86 12.73 -6.89 -16.22
C TRP A 86 12.99 -6.98 -14.73
N SER A 87 12.66 -8.12 -14.14
CA SER A 87 12.88 -8.39 -12.72
C SER A 87 13.55 -9.75 -12.56
N LEU A 88 14.49 -9.84 -11.64
CA LEU A 88 15.09 -11.10 -11.25
C LEU A 88 14.14 -11.81 -10.28
N VAL A 89 13.63 -12.96 -10.70
CA VAL A 89 12.79 -13.84 -9.88
C VAL A 89 13.54 -15.13 -9.58
N VAL A 90 13.39 -15.63 -8.36
CA VAL A 90 14.03 -16.86 -7.90
C VAL A 90 12.97 -17.77 -7.31
N VAL A 91 12.93 -19.03 -7.77
CA VAL A 91 12.12 -20.09 -7.18
C VAL A 91 12.98 -20.80 -6.14
N PRO A 92 12.70 -20.68 -4.82
CA PRO A 92 13.59 -21.20 -3.78
C PRO A 92 13.84 -22.72 -3.84
N ALA A 93 12.90 -23.50 -4.37
CA ALA A 93 13.03 -24.95 -4.57
C ALA A 93 13.89 -25.32 -5.79
N GLY A 94 14.11 -24.39 -6.71
CA GLY A 94 15.00 -24.57 -7.86
C GLY A 94 16.48 -24.39 -7.51
N LEU A 95 16.76 -23.71 -6.39
CA LEU A 95 18.11 -23.54 -5.85
C LEU A 95 18.68 -24.88 -5.39
N THR A 96 20.00 -25.02 -5.43
CA THR A 96 20.64 -26.28 -5.05
C THR A 96 20.34 -26.65 -3.58
N PRO A 97 20.00 -27.92 -3.30
CA PRO A 97 19.66 -28.35 -1.93
C PRO A 97 20.89 -28.50 -1.02
N ALA A 98 22.10 -28.53 -1.57
CA ALA A 98 23.32 -28.62 -0.79
C ALA A 98 23.62 -27.26 -0.12
N ALA A 99 23.79 -27.27 1.20
CA ALA A 99 23.94 -26.05 2.00
C ALA A 99 25.17 -25.19 1.61
N ARG A 100 26.23 -25.81 1.07
CA ARG A 100 27.43 -25.08 0.59
C ARG A 100 27.13 -24.36 -0.71
N ASP A 101 26.58 -25.06 -1.69
CA ASP A 101 26.27 -24.52 -3.02
C ASP A 101 25.21 -23.41 -2.92
N ARG A 102 24.23 -23.57 -2.00
CA ARG A 102 23.24 -22.52 -1.72
C ARG A 102 23.85 -21.24 -1.15
N ALA A 103 24.90 -21.33 -0.34
CA ALA A 103 25.58 -20.14 0.18
C ALA A 103 26.34 -19.41 -0.95
N GLU A 104 26.98 -20.15 -1.85
CA GLU A 104 27.67 -19.58 -3.02
C GLU A 104 26.68 -18.89 -3.98
N GLU A 105 25.52 -19.51 -4.23
CA GLU A 105 24.43 -18.91 -5.02
C GLU A 105 23.90 -17.61 -4.38
N LEU A 106 23.70 -17.59 -3.06
CA LEU A 106 23.25 -16.40 -2.34
C LEU A 106 24.28 -15.26 -2.43
N VAL A 107 25.57 -15.57 -2.33
CA VAL A 107 26.66 -14.58 -2.49
C VAL A 107 26.67 -14.04 -3.93
N LEU A 108 26.49 -14.89 -4.93
CA LEU A 108 26.42 -14.48 -6.33
C LEU A 108 25.19 -13.58 -6.58
N LEU A 109 24.01 -13.97 -6.08
CA LEU A 109 22.79 -13.16 -6.16
C LEU A 109 22.95 -11.82 -5.45
N ALA A 110 23.54 -11.79 -4.26
CA ALA A 110 23.81 -10.56 -3.52
C ALA A 110 24.73 -9.62 -4.32
N ARG A 111 25.78 -10.16 -4.95
CA ARG A 111 26.71 -9.39 -5.79
C ARG A 111 26.04 -8.83 -7.05
N LEU A 112 25.18 -9.60 -7.71
CA LEU A 112 24.47 -9.18 -8.93
C LEU A 112 23.34 -8.19 -8.64
N THR A 113 22.65 -8.37 -7.51
CA THR A 113 21.49 -7.54 -7.16
C THR A 113 21.88 -6.28 -6.38
N GLY A 114 22.99 -6.32 -5.65
CA GLY A 114 23.37 -5.29 -4.67
C GLY A 114 22.56 -5.37 -3.38
N VAL A 115 21.75 -6.42 -3.20
CA VAL A 115 20.98 -6.68 -1.97
C VAL A 115 21.85 -7.46 -1.00
N ALA A 116 21.82 -7.08 0.29
CA ALA A 116 22.54 -7.79 1.34
C ALA A 116 22.11 -9.27 1.43
N GLU A 117 23.07 -10.16 1.60
CA GLU A 117 22.86 -11.61 1.63
C GLU A 117 21.83 -12.01 2.71
N GLU A 118 21.90 -11.39 3.88
CA GLU A 118 21.00 -11.68 5.00
C GLU A 118 19.55 -11.33 4.68
N LYS A 119 19.34 -10.22 3.96
CA LYS A 119 18.01 -9.79 3.52
C LYS A 119 17.45 -10.75 2.47
N LEU A 120 18.30 -11.19 1.54
CA LEU A 120 17.95 -12.09 0.46
C LEU A 120 17.62 -13.49 1.00
N ALA A 121 18.43 -14.00 1.92
CA ALA A 121 18.18 -15.25 2.63
C ALA A 121 16.86 -15.19 3.42
N ALA A 122 16.61 -14.12 4.18
CA ALA A 122 15.37 -13.94 4.92
C ALA A 122 14.15 -13.85 3.98
N GLN A 123 14.28 -13.20 2.83
CA GLN A 123 13.21 -13.09 1.85
C GLN A 123 12.89 -14.46 1.21
N LEU A 124 13.90 -15.23 0.82
CA LEU A 124 13.71 -16.55 0.22
C LEU A 124 13.25 -17.62 1.23
N LEU A 125 13.59 -17.46 2.51
CA LEU A 125 13.10 -18.35 3.58
C LEU A 125 11.60 -18.16 3.87
N ASN A 126 11.11 -16.93 3.75
CA ASN A 126 9.70 -16.60 4.00
C ASN A 126 8.83 -16.73 2.74
N ALA A 127 9.42 -16.85 1.57
CA ALA A 127 8.72 -17.07 0.31
C ALA A 127 8.17 -18.50 0.22
N ASP A 128 7.12 -18.69 -0.58
CA ASP A 128 6.70 -20.04 -0.94
C ASP A 128 7.86 -20.73 -1.68
N PRO A 129 8.29 -21.92 -1.23
CA PRO A 129 9.42 -22.61 -1.85
C PRO A 129 9.25 -22.85 -3.36
N PHE A 130 8.00 -22.95 -3.84
CA PHE A 130 7.70 -23.29 -5.22
C PHE A 130 7.13 -22.12 -6.04
N ALA A 131 6.87 -20.96 -5.42
CA ALA A 131 6.46 -19.77 -6.15
C ALA A 131 7.67 -18.88 -6.50
N PRO A 132 7.66 -18.19 -7.65
CA PRO A 132 8.71 -17.25 -7.99
C PRO A 132 8.69 -16.05 -7.03
N ALA A 133 9.79 -15.83 -6.32
CA ALA A 133 9.99 -14.68 -5.46
C ALA A 133 10.82 -13.60 -6.19
N THR A 134 10.29 -12.39 -6.30
CA THR A 134 11.01 -11.25 -6.90
C THR A 134 12.13 -10.79 -5.97
N VAL A 135 13.38 -11.05 -6.36
CA VAL A 135 14.57 -10.67 -5.58
C VAL A 135 14.99 -9.23 -5.87
N LYS A 136 14.97 -8.84 -7.15
CA LYS A 136 15.25 -7.47 -7.58
C LYS A 136 14.30 -7.08 -8.70
N ALA A 137 13.50 -6.06 -8.44
CA ALA A 137 12.63 -5.45 -9.44
C ALA A 137 13.39 -4.40 -10.26
N ASN A 138 12.90 -4.13 -11.48
CA ASN A 138 13.38 -3.04 -12.34
C ASN A 138 14.90 -3.07 -12.60
N LEU A 139 15.36 -4.17 -13.20
CA LEU A 139 16.73 -4.34 -13.67
C LEU A 139 17.06 -3.28 -14.74
N SER A 140 18.24 -2.68 -14.61
CA SER A 140 18.82 -1.89 -15.70
C SER A 140 19.19 -2.82 -16.86
N GLN A 141 19.31 -2.29 -18.08
CA GLN A 141 19.77 -3.11 -19.21
C GLN A 141 21.17 -3.73 -18.97
N ALA A 142 22.04 -3.02 -18.26
CA ALA A 142 23.36 -3.53 -17.88
C ALA A 142 23.24 -4.66 -16.84
N ASP A 143 22.36 -4.50 -15.85
CA ASP A 143 22.11 -5.53 -14.82
C ASP A 143 21.48 -6.78 -15.46
N GLU A 144 20.51 -6.58 -16.35
CA GLU A 144 19.84 -7.65 -17.11
C GLU A 144 20.87 -8.47 -17.88
N LEU A 145 21.76 -7.82 -18.65
CA LEU A 145 22.78 -8.51 -19.43
C LEU A 145 23.77 -9.28 -18.52
N ALA A 146 24.25 -8.63 -17.45
CA ALA A 146 25.19 -9.25 -16.51
C ALA A 146 24.58 -10.46 -15.77
N ILE A 147 23.28 -10.40 -15.46
CA ILE A 147 22.54 -11.51 -14.85
C ILE A 147 22.30 -12.61 -15.88
N ASN A 148 21.91 -12.26 -17.11
CA ASN A 148 21.60 -13.21 -18.17
C ASN A 148 22.82 -14.08 -18.55
N GLU A 149 24.02 -13.50 -18.53
CA GLU A 149 25.28 -14.23 -18.75
C GLU A 149 25.54 -15.31 -17.68
N ARG A 150 25.11 -15.08 -16.43
CA ARG A 150 25.33 -15.99 -15.29
C ARG A 150 24.11 -16.80 -14.90
N LEU A 151 22.99 -16.64 -15.62
CA LEU A 151 21.77 -17.40 -15.39
C LEU A 151 22.01 -18.93 -15.40
N PRO A 152 22.91 -19.50 -16.25
CA PRO A 152 23.23 -20.93 -16.20
C PRO A 152 23.88 -21.39 -14.88
N GLU A 153 24.51 -20.48 -14.12
CA GLU A 153 25.14 -20.78 -12.83
C GLU A 153 24.12 -20.71 -11.66
N LEU A 154 22.92 -20.18 -11.90
CA LEU A 154 21.89 -19.93 -10.89
C LEU A 154 20.64 -20.78 -11.17
N PRO A 155 20.65 -22.08 -10.83
CA PRO A 155 19.48 -22.92 -10.99
C PRO A 155 18.31 -22.38 -10.15
N GLY A 156 17.16 -22.18 -10.78
CA GLY A 156 15.98 -21.59 -10.14
C GLY A 156 15.87 -20.07 -10.21
N ALA A 157 16.89 -19.36 -10.71
CA ALA A 157 16.78 -17.95 -11.06
C ALA A 157 16.32 -17.78 -12.51
N SER A 158 15.45 -16.80 -12.76
CA SER A 158 15.04 -16.41 -14.11
C SER A 158 14.75 -14.92 -14.17
N ILE A 159 14.80 -14.37 -15.37
CA ILE A 159 14.41 -12.98 -15.63
C ILE A 159 12.96 -13.00 -16.08
N ALA A 160 12.08 -12.39 -15.30
CA ALA A 160 10.67 -12.25 -15.63
C ALA A 160 10.37 -10.82 -16.08
N GLN A 161 9.63 -10.70 -17.18
CA GLN A 161 9.07 -9.42 -17.61
C GLN A 161 7.78 -9.17 -16.82
N ARG A 162 7.68 -8.04 -16.13
CA ARG A 162 6.44 -7.58 -15.51
C ARG A 162 6.05 -6.21 -16.06
N SER A 163 4.75 -5.95 -16.12
CA SER A 163 4.17 -4.68 -16.52
C SER A 163 4.10 -3.78 -15.28
N ILE A 164 4.82 -2.65 -15.24
CA ILE A 164 4.69 -1.68 -14.16
C ILE A 164 4.13 -0.36 -14.64
N ARG A 165 3.50 0.36 -13.73
CA ARG A 165 2.95 1.67 -14.01
C ARG A 165 4.06 2.71 -14.23
N ARG A 166 3.96 3.47 -15.32
CA ARG A 166 4.85 4.57 -15.68
C ARG A 166 4.05 5.87 -15.83
N TYR A 167 4.43 6.88 -15.07
CA TYR A 167 3.87 8.23 -15.14
C TYR A 167 4.75 9.11 -16.03
N GLY A 168 4.16 9.74 -17.05
CA GLY A 168 4.90 10.55 -18.03
C GLY A 168 5.53 11.81 -17.42
N GLU A 169 4.72 12.61 -16.73
CA GLU A 169 5.14 13.86 -16.07
C GLU A 169 4.82 13.83 -14.57
N PRO A 170 5.56 13.00 -13.80
CA PRO A 170 5.20 12.67 -12.42
C PRO A 170 5.16 13.89 -11.49
N MET A 171 6.02 14.88 -11.70
CA MET A 171 6.06 16.12 -10.91
C MET A 171 4.88 17.06 -11.17
N VAL A 172 4.25 16.98 -12.35
CA VAL A 172 3.18 17.91 -12.75
C VAL A 172 1.80 17.32 -12.46
N PHE A 173 1.65 16.01 -12.64
CA PHE A 173 0.38 15.32 -12.48
C PHE A 173 0.29 14.45 -11.22
N GLY A 174 1.38 14.29 -10.48
CA GLY A 174 1.51 13.29 -9.42
C GLY A 174 0.44 13.36 -8.34
N HIS A 175 0.06 14.55 -7.88
CA HIS A 175 -1.00 14.67 -6.85
C HIS A 175 -2.41 14.36 -7.35
N VAL A 176 -2.67 14.55 -8.65
CA VAL A 176 -3.98 14.31 -9.24
C VAL A 176 -4.11 12.86 -9.65
N LEU A 177 -3.15 12.35 -10.42
CA LEU A 177 -3.14 10.96 -10.88
C LEU A 177 -2.92 10.02 -9.70
N GLY A 178 -2.01 10.39 -8.80
CA GLY A 178 -1.58 9.56 -7.70
C GLY A 178 -0.56 8.51 -8.12
N TYR A 179 -0.45 7.45 -7.31
CA TYR A 179 0.45 6.35 -7.57
C TYR A 179 -0.12 5.02 -7.07
N VAL A 180 0.44 3.92 -7.58
CA VAL A 180 0.21 2.57 -7.09
C VAL A 180 1.32 2.16 -6.13
N GLY A 181 1.00 1.33 -5.14
CA GLY A 181 1.93 0.85 -4.13
C GLY A 181 1.54 -0.54 -3.60
N PRO A 182 2.43 -1.22 -2.87
CA PRO A 182 2.14 -2.54 -2.34
C PRO A 182 0.96 -2.50 -1.35
N ILE A 183 0.26 -3.63 -1.22
CA ILE A 183 -0.87 -3.73 -0.30
C ILE A 183 -0.40 -3.52 1.16
N ASP A 184 -1.10 -2.64 1.88
CA ASP A 184 -0.80 -2.40 3.29
C ASP A 184 -1.27 -3.58 4.14
N SER A 185 -0.54 -3.90 5.21
CA SER A 185 -0.85 -5.02 6.11
C SER A 185 -2.27 -4.97 6.70
N SER A 186 -2.82 -3.76 6.88
CA SER A 186 -4.20 -3.54 7.34
C SER A 186 -5.26 -3.88 6.29
N GLN A 187 -4.92 -3.77 5.00
CA GLN A 187 -5.84 -3.95 3.86
C GLN A 187 -5.78 -5.38 3.28
N VAL A 188 -4.77 -6.18 3.63
CA VAL A 188 -4.57 -7.55 3.09
C VAL A 188 -5.84 -8.40 3.19
N LYS A 189 -6.54 -8.37 4.32
CA LYS A 189 -7.73 -9.24 4.53
C LYS A 189 -8.88 -8.87 3.59
N SER A 190 -9.18 -7.59 3.46
CA SER A 190 -10.27 -7.10 2.60
C SER A 190 -9.92 -7.25 1.12
N LEU A 191 -8.69 -6.94 0.73
CA LEU A 191 -8.27 -7.03 -0.67
C LEU A 191 -8.13 -8.49 -1.13
N ARG A 192 -7.66 -9.41 -0.28
CA ARG A 192 -7.70 -10.85 -0.60
C ARG A 192 -9.12 -11.35 -0.83
N ALA A 193 -10.11 -10.86 -0.09
CA ALA A 193 -11.51 -11.21 -0.33
C ALA A 193 -12.03 -10.67 -1.68
N ALA A 194 -11.43 -9.60 -2.20
CA ALA A 194 -11.72 -9.02 -3.51
C ALA A 194 -10.86 -9.59 -4.66
N GLY A 195 -10.10 -10.66 -4.38
CA GLY A 195 -9.31 -11.40 -5.37
C GLY A 195 -7.87 -10.91 -5.58
N TYR A 196 -7.38 -9.96 -4.78
CA TYR A 196 -6.01 -9.47 -4.93
C TYR A 196 -4.97 -10.47 -4.44
N GLN A 197 -3.84 -10.52 -5.14
CA GLN A 197 -2.65 -11.26 -4.70
C GLN A 197 -1.86 -10.48 -3.64
N ALA A 198 -1.05 -11.19 -2.85
CA ALA A 198 -0.32 -10.56 -1.75
C ALA A 198 0.80 -9.62 -2.22
N ASP A 199 1.35 -9.87 -3.41
CA ASP A 199 2.43 -9.11 -4.05
C ASP A 199 1.92 -8.08 -5.07
N GLU A 200 0.60 -7.94 -5.22
CA GLU A 200 -0.02 -7.04 -6.19
C GLU A 200 0.06 -5.55 -5.74
N MET A 201 0.03 -4.65 -6.71
CA MET A 201 0.10 -3.21 -6.50
C MET A 201 -1.29 -2.58 -6.61
N VAL A 202 -1.68 -1.80 -5.60
CA VAL A 202 -2.98 -1.12 -5.52
C VAL A 202 -2.80 0.39 -5.57
N GLY A 203 -3.73 1.10 -6.21
CA GLY A 203 -3.83 2.55 -6.21
C GLY A 203 -3.96 3.10 -4.80
N LYS A 204 -3.05 3.99 -4.40
CA LYS A 204 -2.98 4.52 -3.03
C LYS A 204 -3.65 5.87 -2.87
N VAL A 205 -3.53 6.72 -3.88
CA VAL A 205 -4.03 8.10 -3.85
C VAL A 205 -4.49 8.53 -5.25
N GLY A 206 -5.17 9.69 -5.32
CA GLY A 206 -5.55 10.33 -6.58
C GLY A 206 -6.54 9.52 -7.40
N VAL A 207 -6.48 9.70 -8.73
CA VAL A 207 -7.28 8.97 -9.71
C VAL A 207 -7.01 7.47 -9.64
N GLU A 208 -5.77 7.04 -9.42
CA GLU A 208 -5.41 5.63 -9.31
C GLU A 208 -6.19 4.92 -8.20
N ALA A 209 -6.30 5.52 -7.01
CA ALA A 209 -7.13 4.96 -5.93
C ALA A 209 -8.63 5.13 -6.17
N GLY A 210 -9.04 6.28 -6.71
CA GLY A 210 -10.45 6.59 -6.95
C GLY A 210 -11.11 5.70 -8.01
N LEU A 211 -10.34 5.23 -8.99
CA LEU A 211 -10.81 4.41 -10.11
C LEU A 211 -10.17 3.01 -10.12
N GLU A 212 -9.65 2.54 -8.99
CA GLU A 212 -8.98 1.24 -8.84
C GLU A 212 -9.78 0.10 -9.48
N GLU A 213 -11.08 0.03 -9.18
CA GLU A 213 -11.96 -1.04 -9.65
C GLU A 213 -12.09 -1.09 -11.18
N LEU A 214 -12.08 0.09 -11.83
CA LEU A 214 -12.11 0.19 -13.29
C LEU A 214 -10.74 -0.07 -13.91
N LEU A 215 -9.67 0.38 -13.23
CA LEU A 215 -8.31 0.34 -13.74
C LEU A 215 -7.66 -1.03 -13.61
N ARG A 216 -7.90 -1.79 -12.54
CA ARG A 216 -7.14 -3.03 -12.26
C ARG A 216 -7.38 -4.16 -13.27
N GLY A 217 -8.57 -4.22 -13.88
CA GLY A 217 -8.95 -5.35 -14.74
C GLY A 217 -9.36 -6.58 -13.93
N THR A 218 -9.27 -7.75 -14.54
CA THR A 218 -9.56 -9.04 -13.88
C THR A 218 -8.48 -10.03 -14.25
N ASP A 219 -7.76 -10.51 -13.24
CA ASP A 219 -6.70 -11.50 -13.41
C ASP A 219 -7.24 -12.78 -14.05
N GLY A 220 -6.42 -13.33 -14.92
CA GLY A 220 -6.60 -14.66 -15.47
C GLY A 220 -5.90 -15.70 -14.61
N TRP A 221 -5.98 -16.94 -15.06
CA TRP A 221 -5.24 -18.03 -14.44
C TRP A 221 -4.89 -19.10 -15.45
N ALA A 222 -3.84 -19.87 -15.16
CA ALA A 222 -3.42 -21.01 -15.93
C ALA A 222 -3.12 -22.18 -15.00
N ASP A 223 -3.78 -23.31 -15.21
CA ASP A 223 -3.42 -24.57 -14.57
C ASP A 223 -2.32 -25.22 -15.38
N VAL A 224 -1.16 -25.45 -14.74
CA VAL A 224 0.02 -26.01 -15.38
C VAL A 224 0.50 -27.26 -14.67
N GLU A 225 0.83 -28.28 -15.44
CA GLU A 225 1.53 -29.47 -14.97
C GLU A 225 3.02 -29.13 -14.86
N VAL A 226 3.59 -29.20 -13.65
CA VAL A 226 5.01 -28.97 -13.38
C VAL A 226 5.78 -30.26 -13.18
N ASP A 227 7.07 -30.28 -13.52
CA ASP A 227 7.94 -31.42 -13.21
C ASP A 227 8.38 -31.43 -11.74
N ALA A 228 9.17 -32.45 -11.36
CA ALA A 228 9.73 -32.56 -10.00
C ALA A 228 10.69 -31.41 -9.62
N ARG A 229 11.13 -30.60 -10.59
CA ARG A 229 11.98 -29.41 -10.41
C ARG A 229 11.17 -28.11 -10.46
N GLY A 230 9.84 -28.19 -10.60
CA GLY A 230 8.94 -27.05 -10.67
C GLY A 230 8.87 -26.36 -12.04
N GLN A 231 9.48 -26.92 -13.08
CA GLN A 231 9.40 -26.37 -14.43
C GLN A 231 8.06 -26.72 -15.08
N VAL A 232 7.48 -25.75 -15.79
CA VAL A 232 6.21 -25.94 -16.52
C VAL A 232 6.42 -26.92 -17.66
N LYS A 233 5.77 -28.08 -17.58
CA LYS A 233 5.80 -29.13 -18.61
C LYS A 233 4.67 -28.94 -19.62
N ARG A 234 3.47 -28.61 -19.13
CA ARG A 234 2.27 -28.48 -19.97
C ARG A 234 1.23 -27.59 -19.32
N VAL A 235 0.57 -26.76 -20.11
CA VAL A 235 -0.61 -26.01 -19.69
C VAL A 235 -1.85 -26.88 -19.90
N LEU A 236 -2.64 -27.08 -18.85
CA LEU A 236 -3.85 -27.91 -18.84
C LEU A 236 -5.08 -27.10 -19.22
N GLU A 237 -5.27 -25.98 -18.53
CA GLU A 237 -6.39 -25.07 -18.71
C GLU A 237 -5.91 -23.64 -18.51
N THR A 238 -6.54 -22.69 -19.19
CA THR A 238 -6.18 -21.26 -19.07
C THR A 238 -7.41 -20.40 -19.27
N GLN A 239 -7.61 -19.48 -18.34
CA GLN A 239 -8.48 -18.34 -18.49
C GLN A 239 -7.61 -17.10 -18.71
N ALA A 240 -7.77 -16.45 -19.86
CA ALA A 240 -7.04 -15.22 -20.17
C ALA A 240 -7.46 -14.08 -19.22
N ALA A 241 -6.48 -13.26 -18.84
CA ALA A 241 -6.73 -12.05 -18.07
C ALA A 241 -7.50 -11.01 -18.93
N VAL A 242 -8.35 -10.23 -18.27
CA VAL A 242 -9.10 -9.14 -18.91
C VAL A 242 -8.46 -7.81 -18.50
N PRO A 243 -7.87 -7.05 -19.45
CA PRO A 243 -7.28 -5.76 -19.15
C PRO A 243 -8.29 -4.78 -18.54
N GLY A 244 -7.81 -3.92 -17.66
CA GLY A 244 -8.61 -2.85 -17.08
C GLY A 244 -9.08 -1.82 -18.10
N HIS A 245 -10.12 -1.07 -17.74
CA HIS A 245 -10.69 -0.05 -18.60
C HIS A 245 -9.76 1.15 -18.73
N ALA A 246 -9.54 1.57 -19.98
CA ALA A 246 -8.95 2.87 -20.25
C ALA A 246 -9.88 3.99 -19.77
N VAL A 247 -9.31 5.02 -19.13
CA VAL A 247 -10.06 6.15 -18.58
C VAL A 247 -9.60 7.44 -19.25
N TYR A 248 -10.56 8.24 -19.69
CA TYR A 248 -10.33 9.61 -20.16
C TYR A 248 -10.69 10.59 -19.04
N LEU A 249 -9.73 11.44 -18.67
CA LEU A 249 -9.95 12.49 -17.68
C LEU A 249 -10.35 13.80 -18.36
N SER A 250 -11.02 14.68 -17.61
CA SER A 250 -11.29 16.05 -18.06
C SER A 250 -10.06 16.96 -18.05
N LEU A 251 -8.94 16.47 -17.51
CA LEU A 251 -7.69 17.22 -17.42
C LEU A 251 -7.17 17.54 -18.83
N ASP A 252 -6.68 18.76 -18.99
CA ASP A 252 -5.96 19.20 -20.17
C ASP A 252 -4.47 19.25 -19.83
N ALA A 253 -3.68 18.42 -20.51
CA ALA A 253 -2.26 18.31 -20.19
C ALA A 253 -1.49 19.62 -20.43
N ALA A 254 -1.85 20.38 -21.48
CA ALA A 254 -1.20 21.66 -21.77
C ALA A 254 -1.56 22.70 -20.71
N LEU A 255 -2.82 22.77 -20.31
CA LEU A 255 -3.27 23.69 -19.26
C LEU A 255 -2.68 23.34 -17.90
N GLN A 256 -2.56 22.05 -17.57
CA GLN A 256 -1.91 21.58 -16.34
C GLN A 256 -0.46 22.10 -16.27
N ARG A 257 0.33 21.91 -17.34
CA ARG A 257 1.72 22.40 -17.42
C ARG A 257 1.81 23.92 -17.29
N ALA A 258 0.98 24.64 -18.05
CA ALA A 258 0.95 26.11 -18.01
C ALA A 258 0.58 26.64 -16.62
N THR A 259 -0.37 25.99 -15.95
CA THR A 259 -0.80 26.35 -14.60
C THR A 259 0.28 26.02 -13.57
N ALA A 260 0.96 24.87 -13.69
CA ALA A 260 2.08 24.49 -12.84
C ALA A 260 3.24 25.49 -12.94
N ALA A 261 3.62 25.86 -14.16
CA ALA A 261 4.66 26.87 -14.41
C ALA A 261 4.27 28.24 -13.85
N SER A 262 3.02 28.66 -14.06
CA SER A 262 2.51 29.94 -13.56
C SER A 262 2.47 30.00 -12.02
N LEU A 263 2.04 28.91 -11.38
CA LEU A 263 2.01 28.79 -9.92
C LEU A 263 3.45 28.80 -9.35
N ALA A 264 4.35 28.02 -9.93
CA ALA A 264 5.75 27.99 -9.51
C ALA A 264 6.41 29.38 -9.62
N ALA A 265 6.18 30.09 -10.73
CA ALA A 265 6.67 31.45 -10.92
C ALA A 265 6.06 32.42 -9.91
N GLY A 266 4.77 32.30 -9.60
CA GLY A 266 4.11 33.12 -8.57
C GLY A 266 4.68 32.90 -7.18
N LEU A 267 4.83 31.63 -6.78
CA LEU A 267 5.42 31.27 -5.49
C LEU A 267 6.86 31.79 -5.36
N ALA A 268 7.67 31.65 -6.42
CA ALA A 268 9.03 32.16 -6.42
C ALA A 268 9.10 33.68 -6.28
N ARG A 269 8.23 34.42 -6.98
CA ARG A 269 8.13 35.89 -6.85
C ARG A 269 7.77 36.34 -5.43
N ASP A 270 6.90 35.59 -4.76
CA ASP A 270 6.40 35.93 -3.42
C ASP A 270 7.24 35.28 -2.29
N HIS A 271 8.37 34.66 -2.63
CA HIS A 271 9.23 33.90 -1.72
C HIS A 271 8.46 32.87 -0.87
N LYS A 272 7.53 32.16 -1.52
CA LYS A 272 6.75 31.07 -0.93
C LYS A 272 7.23 29.73 -1.47
N THR A 273 7.15 28.71 -0.64
CA THR A 273 7.58 27.33 -0.99
C THR A 273 6.43 26.45 -1.45
N ALA A 274 5.19 26.81 -1.12
CA ALA A 274 4.05 25.93 -1.28
C ALA A 274 2.77 26.67 -1.70
N GLY A 275 1.96 26.00 -2.52
CA GLY A 275 0.69 26.53 -3.02
C GLY A 275 -0.11 25.49 -3.81
N ALA A 276 -1.33 25.83 -4.17
CA ALA A 276 -2.19 25.00 -5.01
C ALA A 276 -2.98 25.87 -5.99
N SER A 277 -3.38 25.28 -7.11
CA SER A 277 -4.24 25.92 -8.09
C SER A 277 -5.20 24.89 -8.69
N VAL A 278 -6.46 25.29 -8.90
CA VAL A 278 -7.47 24.46 -9.55
C VAL A 278 -8.15 25.29 -10.62
N VAL A 279 -8.24 24.74 -11.83
CA VAL A 279 -8.92 25.34 -12.97
C VAL A 279 -10.09 24.46 -13.35
N ILE A 280 -11.28 25.05 -13.39
CA ILE A 280 -12.55 24.34 -13.61
C ILE A 280 -13.29 25.04 -14.74
N ASP A 281 -13.96 24.28 -15.62
CA ASP A 281 -14.97 24.85 -16.51
C ASP A 281 -16.27 25.07 -15.72
N PRO A 282 -16.71 26.33 -15.50
CA PRO A 282 -17.89 26.60 -14.70
C PRO A 282 -19.21 26.14 -15.34
N ARG A 283 -19.21 25.80 -16.64
CA ARG A 283 -20.41 25.36 -17.37
C ARG A 283 -20.67 23.87 -17.18
N THR A 284 -19.61 23.07 -17.15
CA THR A 284 -19.69 21.60 -17.05
C THR A 284 -19.32 21.08 -15.67
N GLY A 285 -18.59 21.88 -14.87
CA GLY A 285 -18.01 21.44 -13.60
C GLY A 285 -16.74 20.60 -13.77
N GLU A 286 -16.25 20.42 -15.00
CA GLU A 286 -15.04 19.67 -15.30
C GLU A 286 -13.79 20.32 -14.71
N VAL A 287 -12.94 19.52 -14.05
CA VAL A 287 -11.62 19.97 -13.61
C VAL A 287 -10.66 19.85 -14.78
N LEU A 288 -10.15 20.99 -15.25
CA LEU A 288 -9.24 21.06 -16.40
C LEU A 288 -7.78 21.01 -15.96
N ALA A 289 -7.47 21.53 -14.76
CA ALA A 289 -6.15 21.43 -14.15
C ALA A 289 -6.26 21.46 -12.62
N MET A 290 -5.42 20.69 -11.93
CA MET A 290 -5.30 20.70 -10.47
C MET A 290 -3.83 20.49 -10.07
N ILE A 291 -3.20 21.49 -9.48
CA ILE A 291 -1.77 21.47 -9.15
C ILE A 291 -1.59 21.70 -7.66
N SER A 292 -0.67 20.96 -7.05
CA SER A 292 -0.20 21.19 -5.69
C SER A 292 1.33 21.24 -5.71
N LEU A 293 1.92 22.27 -5.09
CA LEU A 293 3.37 22.44 -4.96
C LEU A 293 3.76 22.56 -3.47
N PRO A 294 4.93 22.02 -3.07
CA PRO A 294 5.88 21.27 -3.90
C PRO A 294 5.35 19.88 -4.28
N ALA A 295 5.85 19.37 -5.41
CA ALA A 295 5.50 18.06 -5.94
C ALA A 295 6.61 17.02 -5.74
N TYR A 296 6.31 15.77 -6.08
CA TYR A 296 7.20 14.63 -5.94
C TYR A 296 7.07 13.71 -7.15
N ASP A 297 8.08 12.86 -7.36
CA ASP A 297 8.07 11.89 -8.44
C ASP A 297 7.28 10.63 -8.04
N THR A 298 6.13 10.40 -8.67
CA THR A 298 5.28 9.22 -8.43
C THR A 298 5.92 7.92 -8.90
N ASN A 299 6.86 7.96 -9.86
CA ASN A 299 7.57 6.75 -10.30
C ASN A 299 8.50 6.18 -9.22
N LEU A 300 8.82 6.95 -8.16
CA LEU A 300 9.56 6.42 -7.01
C LEU A 300 8.75 5.34 -6.27
N PHE A 301 7.42 5.44 -6.27
CA PHE A 301 6.56 4.49 -5.57
C PHE A 301 6.30 3.21 -6.38
N THR A 302 6.20 3.32 -7.71
CA THR A 302 5.93 2.15 -8.58
C THR A 302 7.09 1.17 -8.63
N ARG A 303 8.32 1.67 -8.49
CA ARG A 303 9.55 0.87 -8.51
C ARG A 303 9.94 0.31 -7.14
N GLY A 304 9.14 0.59 -6.10
CA GLY A 304 9.52 0.33 -4.71
C GLY A 304 10.43 1.44 -4.19
N ILE A 305 9.86 2.38 -3.45
CA ILE A 305 10.59 3.53 -2.93
C ILE A 305 11.64 3.11 -1.89
N SER A 306 12.84 3.69 -1.97
CA SER A 306 13.87 3.46 -0.95
C SER A 306 13.44 4.05 0.39
N GLN A 307 13.87 3.44 1.50
CA GLN A 307 13.55 3.95 2.84
C GLN A 307 14.09 5.38 3.05
N ALA A 308 15.25 5.69 2.45
CA ALA A 308 15.84 7.02 2.50
C ALA A 308 15.00 8.06 1.75
N ASP A 309 14.56 7.75 0.53
CA ASP A 309 13.73 8.65 -0.28
C ASP A 309 12.36 8.87 0.34
N PHE A 310 11.74 7.79 0.84
CA PHE A 310 10.45 7.90 1.53
C PHE A 310 10.57 8.76 2.80
N SER A 311 11.62 8.54 3.60
CA SER A 311 11.86 9.34 4.82
C SER A 311 12.13 10.81 4.49
N ARG A 312 12.80 11.10 3.37
CA ARG A 312 13.01 12.47 2.89
C ARG A 312 11.68 13.15 2.55
N LEU A 313 10.81 12.49 1.79
CA LEU A 313 9.49 13.06 1.42
C LEU A 313 8.57 13.23 2.63
N LEU A 314 8.65 12.33 3.61
CA LEU A 314 7.81 12.37 4.81
C LEU A 314 8.24 13.47 5.79
N ASN A 315 9.55 13.66 5.97
CA ASN A 315 10.11 14.62 6.92
C ASN A 315 10.35 16.02 6.32
N ASP A 316 10.07 16.20 5.03
CA ASP A 316 10.19 17.49 4.37
C ASP A 316 9.23 18.52 5.02
N PRO A 317 9.72 19.68 5.48
CA PRO A 317 8.90 20.70 6.13
C PRO A 317 7.81 21.27 5.20
N ASP A 318 8.06 21.27 3.89
CA ASP A 318 7.12 21.71 2.85
C ASP A 318 6.17 20.59 2.42
N LYS A 319 6.12 19.44 3.09
CA LYS A 319 5.08 18.39 2.95
C LYS A 319 4.67 18.11 1.50
N PRO A 320 5.59 17.62 0.64
CA PRO A 320 5.32 17.41 -0.78
C PRO A 320 4.25 16.35 -1.03
N LEU A 321 4.08 15.36 -0.15
CA LEU A 321 3.05 14.32 -0.30
C LEU A 321 1.61 14.83 -0.14
N LEU A 322 1.42 16.01 0.47
CA LEU A 322 0.10 16.60 0.67
C LEU A 322 -0.45 17.18 -0.63
N ASN A 323 -1.60 16.65 -1.09
CA ASN A 323 -2.40 17.33 -2.11
C ASN A 323 -3.16 18.51 -1.48
N ARG A 324 -2.60 19.70 -1.64
CA ARG A 324 -3.10 20.95 -1.05
C ARG A 324 -4.41 21.44 -1.67
N ALA A 325 -4.71 21.04 -2.89
CA ALA A 325 -5.95 21.46 -3.56
C ALA A 325 -7.20 20.87 -2.88
N ILE A 326 -7.09 19.68 -2.30
CA ILE A 326 -8.22 18.95 -1.70
C ILE A 326 -8.11 18.80 -0.18
N ALA A 327 -6.90 18.64 0.36
CA ALA A 327 -6.67 18.41 1.79
C ALA A 327 -6.13 19.63 2.53
N GLY A 328 -5.78 20.70 1.80
CA GLY A 328 -5.29 21.94 2.38
C GLY A 328 -6.40 22.71 3.08
N GLN A 329 -6.22 22.98 4.38
CA GLN A 329 -7.14 23.81 5.16
C GLN A 329 -6.55 25.22 5.29
N TYR A 330 -7.12 26.16 4.55
CA TYR A 330 -6.67 27.55 4.51
C TYR A 330 -7.81 28.48 4.91
N ALA A 331 -7.47 29.61 5.54
CA ALA A 331 -8.43 30.67 5.74
C ALA A 331 -8.78 31.28 4.37
N PRO A 332 -10.04 31.23 3.90
CA PRO A 332 -10.40 31.70 2.57
C PRO A 332 -10.29 33.23 2.43
N GLY A 333 -10.24 33.96 3.54
CA GLY A 333 -10.06 35.41 3.57
C GLY A 333 -11.09 36.14 2.72
N SER A 334 -10.64 37.09 1.90
CA SER A 334 -11.51 37.91 1.06
C SER A 334 -12.25 37.13 -0.03
N THR A 335 -11.80 35.93 -0.43
CA THR A 335 -12.52 35.13 -1.44
C THR A 335 -13.90 34.68 -0.93
N PHE A 336 -14.03 34.45 0.39
CA PHE A 336 -15.30 34.08 1.02
C PHE A 336 -16.34 35.21 0.99
N LYS A 337 -15.91 36.46 0.80
CA LYS A 337 -16.81 37.63 0.74
C LYS A 337 -17.78 37.55 -0.43
N MET A 338 -17.42 36.86 -1.51
CA MET A 338 -18.31 36.66 -2.66
C MET A 338 -19.54 35.86 -2.27
N LEU A 339 -19.37 34.80 -1.48
CA LEU A 339 -20.49 33.99 -0.98
C LEU A 339 -21.39 34.80 -0.06
N LEU A 340 -20.79 35.58 0.86
CA LEU A 340 -21.53 36.42 1.80
C LEU A 340 -22.23 37.61 1.11
N SER A 341 -21.66 38.14 0.03
CA SER A 341 -22.29 39.20 -0.77
C SER A 341 -23.43 38.66 -1.64
N GLY A 342 -23.49 37.34 -1.83
CA GLY A 342 -24.59 36.63 -2.44
C GLY A 342 -25.88 36.88 -1.68
N ARG A 343 -26.79 37.61 -2.32
CA ARG A 343 -28.03 38.09 -1.71
C ARG A 343 -29.03 36.94 -1.54
N VAL A 344 -29.06 36.33 -0.36
CA VAL A 344 -30.09 35.33 0.01
C VAL A 344 -31.41 35.99 0.42
N ASP A 345 -31.40 37.28 0.77
CA ASP A 345 -32.59 37.97 1.26
C ASP A 345 -32.83 39.29 0.52
N GLY A 346 -34.05 39.51 0.04
CA GLY A 346 -34.44 40.53 -0.95
C GLY A 346 -34.23 42.00 -0.55
N ARG A 347 -33.68 42.30 0.62
CA ARG A 347 -33.51 43.65 1.19
C ARG A 347 -32.02 44.03 1.16
N ARG A 348 -31.46 44.83 0.25
CA ARG A 348 -31.50 46.31 0.14
C ARG A 348 -30.80 46.70 -1.19
N ARG A 349 -31.30 47.67 -1.96
CA ARG A 349 -30.66 48.14 -3.23
C ARG A 349 -29.82 49.42 -3.11
N HIS A 350 -29.84 50.11 -1.97
CA HIS A 350 -29.25 51.47 -1.86
C HIS A 350 -28.48 51.72 -0.57
N ALA A 351 -27.52 50.86 -0.22
CA ALA A 351 -26.56 51.18 0.85
C ALA A 351 -25.28 51.75 0.23
N ARG A 352 -25.00 53.04 0.45
CA ARG A 352 -23.70 53.66 0.14
C ARG A 352 -22.66 53.06 1.09
N PRO A 353 -21.65 52.32 0.62
CA PRO A 353 -20.69 51.71 1.51
C PRO A 353 -19.68 52.76 1.98
N LEU A 354 -19.75 53.18 3.25
CA LEU A 354 -18.64 53.89 3.90
C LEU A 354 -17.73 52.87 4.59
N CYS A 355 -16.48 52.78 4.13
CA CYS A 355 -15.42 52.07 4.85
C CYS A 355 -14.80 53.02 5.89
N THR A 356 -15.56 53.36 6.91
CA THR A 356 -15.03 53.92 8.16
C THR A 356 -14.85 52.73 9.09
N GLY A 357 -13.62 52.46 9.57
CA GLY A 357 -13.30 51.32 10.43
C GLY A 357 -14.39 51.00 11.45
N LEU A 358 -14.68 49.70 11.64
CA LEU A 358 -15.81 49.27 12.44
C LEU A 358 -15.36 49.02 13.87
N ARG A 359 -15.88 49.78 14.84
CA ARG A 359 -15.81 49.40 16.25
C ARG A 359 -16.81 48.30 16.54
N VAL A 360 -16.32 47.12 16.89
CA VAL A 360 -17.17 46.04 17.37
C VAL A 360 -17.07 46.01 18.89
N ARG A 361 -18.17 46.41 19.55
CA ARG A 361 -18.30 46.25 21.00
C ARG A 361 -18.65 44.80 21.32
N HIS A 362 -17.69 44.03 21.79
CA HIS A 362 -17.94 42.74 22.43
C HIS A 362 -17.90 42.93 23.94
N GLY A 363 -18.77 42.25 24.69
CA GLY A 363 -18.97 42.42 26.15
C GLY A 363 -17.75 42.19 27.06
N GLN A 364 -16.54 42.02 26.52
CA GLN A 364 -15.26 41.91 27.23
C GLN A 364 -14.16 42.83 26.65
N GLY A 365 -14.52 43.88 25.90
CA GLY A 365 -13.61 44.93 25.43
C GLY A 365 -13.92 45.40 24.01
N ASP A 366 -13.75 46.71 23.76
CA ASP A 366 -13.90 47.31 22.42
C ASP A 366 -12.72 46.86 21.52
N ARG A 367 -13.03 46.32 20.34
CA ARG A 367 -12.01 46.03 19.30
C ARG A 367 -12.33 46.77 18.01
N ASP A 368 -11.32 47.37 17.42
CA ASP A 368 -11.40 48.09 16.14
C ASP A 368 -11.08 47.13 14.98
N ALA A 369 -11.92 47.09 13.94
CA ALA A 369 -11.68 46.35 12.70
C ALA A 369 -11.34 47.33 11.56
N GLY A 370 -10.11 47.23 11.03
CA GLY A 370 -9.58 48.11 9.97
C GLY A 370 -10.07 47.79 8.55
N CYS A 371 -10.00 48.77 7.66
CA CYS A 371 -10.12 48.59 6.20
C CYS A 371 -8.72 48.43 5.59
N ASP A 372 -8.51 47.45 4.71
CA ASP A 372 -7.33 47.42 3.85
C ASP A 372 -7.48 48.50 2.76
N GLY A 373 -6.50 49.41 2.68
CA GLY A 373 -6.51 50.59 1.80
C GLY A 373 -7.08 51.83 2.49
N GLY A 374 -6.22 52.81 2.81
CA GLY A 374 -6.55 54.03 3.57
C GLY A 374 -7.56 55.01 2.93
N SER A 375 -8.25 54.62 1.86
CA SER A 375 -9.33 55.40 1.24
C SER A 375 -10.50 54.48 0.90
N GLY A 376 -11.69 54.82 1.41
CA GLY A 376 -12.88 53.98 1.29
C GLY A 376 -13.31 53.72 -0.16
N PRO A 377 -13.93 52.55 -0.46
CA PRO A 377 -14.52 52.29 -1.76
C PRO A 377 -15.66 53.27 -2.06
N GLY A 378 -15.82 53.64 -3.33
CA GLY A 378 -16.97 54.41 -3.82
C GLY A 378 -18.33 53.70 -3.66
N PRO A 379 -19.44 54.38 -4.00
CA PRO A 379 -20.78 54.15 -3.44
C PRO A 379 -21.54 52.87 -3.87
N HIS A 380 -20.90 51.86 -4.45
CA HIS A 380 -21.58 50.68 -4.99
C HIS A 380 -21.15 49.37 -4.31
N LEU A 381 -22.12 48.49 -4.03
CA LEU A 381 -21.87 47.15 -3.47
C LEU A 381 -20.99 46.28 -4.39
N GLU A 382 -21.10 46.46 -5.71
CA GLU A 382 -20.18 45.86 -6.69
C GLU A 382 -18.74 46.31 -6.47
N ALA A 383 -18.52 47.58 -6.11
CA ALA A 383 -17.20 48.11 -5.78
C ALA A 383 -16.65 47.55 -4.46
N ALA A 384 -17.52 47.10 -3.55
CA ALA A 384 -17.12 46.48 -2.28
C ALA A 384 -16.74 45.01 -2.40
N ALA A 385 -17.33 44.26 -3.34
CA ALA A 385 -16.84 42.94 -3.70
C ALA A 385 -15.50 43.03 -4.46
N MET A 386 -15.37 44.02 -5.37
CA MET A 386 -14.21 44.20 -6.25
C MET A 386 -12.96 44.81 -5.56
N ARG A 387 -13.12 45.64 -4.51
CA ARG A 387 -11.98 46.30 -3.82
C ARG A 387 -11.53 45.62 -2.52
N GLY A 388 -12.16 44.51 -2.12
CA GLY A 388 -11.81 43.76 -0.91
C GLY A 388 -11.90 44.47 0.47
N PRO A 389 -12.65 45.55 0.73
CA PRO A 389 -12.73 46.20 2.05
C PRO A 389 -13.19 45.22 3.16
N GLY A 390 -12.48 45.19 4.29
CA GLY A 390 -12.75 44.34 5.46
C GLY A 390 -14.06 44.61 6.24
N PRO A 391 -14.40 45.86 6.60
CA PRO A 391 -15.42 46.11 7.64
C PRO A 391 -16.87 46.12 7.17
N GLN A 392 -17.15 45.99 5.87
CA GLN A 392 -18.54 45.93 5.39
C GLN A 392 -19.26 44.65 5.79
N LEU A 393 -18.55 43.51 5.82
CA LEU A 393 -19.13 42.25 6.26
C LEU A 393 -19.34 42.20 7.78
N GLY A 394 -18.54 42.94 8.56
CA GLY A 394 -18.77 43.11 9.99
C GLY A 394 -20.06 43.85 10.34
N ARG A 395 -20.67 44.58 9.39
CA ARG A 395 -21.98 45.24 9.53
C ARG A 395 -23.17 44.38 9.06
N MET A 396 -22.93 43.19 8.50
CA MET A 396 -24.03 42.22 8.34
C MET A 396 -24.54 41.87 9.75
N PRO A 397 -25.86 41.87 9.97
CA PRO A 397 -26.39 41.67 11.31
C PRO A 397 -25.96 40.28 11.81
N LEU A 398 -25.06 40.25 12.80
CA LEU A 398 -25.10 39.28 13.89
C LEU A 398 -26.38 39.54 14.73
N GLU A 399 -27.54 39.64 14.08
CA GLU A 399 -28.79 39.41 14.77
C GLU A 399 -28.79 37.94 15.14
N ARG A 400 -28.97 37.68 16.43
CA ARG A 400 -28.91 36.36 17.05
C ARG A 400 -29.81 35.36 16.32
N GLY A 401 -29.24 34.65 15.35
CA GLY A 401 -29.76 33.38 14.85
C GLY A 401 -29.47 32.27 15.85
N ARG A 402 -30.04 32.34 17.07
CA ARG A 402 -30.36 31.09 17.79
C ARG A 402 -31.57 30.51 17.05
N HIS A 403 -31.42 29.29 16.55
CA HIS A 403 -32.38 28.51 15.75
C HIS A 403 -32.28 28.69 14.23
N ASN A 404 -31.32 27.97 13.62
CA ASN A 404 -31.57 27.03 12.52
C ASN A 404 -30.27 26.34 12.11
N HIS A 405 -29.77 25.46 12.98
CA HIS A 405 -29.06 24.28 12.49
C HIS A 405 -30.13 23.23 12.20
N VAL A 406 -30.52 23.12 10.94
CA VAL A 406 -31.17 21.90 10.46
C VAL A 406 -30.17 20.78 10.69
N ARG A 407 -30.47 19.90 11.66
CA ARG A 407 -29.81 18.61 11.77
C ARG A 407 -30.19 17.82 10.53
N HIS A 408 -29.34 17.82 9.51
CA HIS A 408 -29.41 16.77 8.50
C HIS A 408 -29.00 15.46 9.17
N ARG A 409 -30.00 14.62 9.49
CA ARG A 409 -29.76 13.18 9.56
C ARG A 409 -29.33 12.74 8.15
N PRO A 410 -28.32 11.86 8.02
CA PRO A 410 -28.06 11.22 6.74
C PRO A 410 -29.31 10.40 6.38
N VAL A 411 -29.93 10.77 5.26
CA VAL A 411 -30.94 9.93 4.59
C VAL A 411 -30.14 8.88 3.85
N LEU A 412 -30.03 7.69 4.45
CA LEU A 412 -29.75 6.48 3.69
C LEU A 412 -31.00 6.18 2.83
N PRO A 413 -30.85 5.75 1.57
CA PRO A 413 -31.99 5.31 0.77
C PRO A 413 -32.64 4.11 1.44
N ALA A 414 -33.96 4.17 1.61
CA ALA A 414 -34.77 3.06 2.08
C ALA A 414 -34.99 2.09 0.91
N ASP A 415 -34.40 0.90 1.03
CA ASP A 415 -34.84 -0.28 0.30
C ASP A 415 -36.14 -0.77 0.93
N ASP A 416 -37.25 -0.69 0.19
CA ASP A 416 -38.50 -1.36 0.50
C ASP A 416 -38.75 -2.45 -0.54
N ALA A 417 -38.54 -3.71 -0.14
CA ALA A 417 -39.19 -4.88 -0.73
C ALA A 417 -39.23 -6.08 0.24
N ALA A 418 -40.28 -6.08 1.07
CA ALA A 418 -41.14 -7.21 1.47
C ALA A 418 -40.54 -8.62 1.72
N GLN A 419 -40.68 -9.14 2.95
CA GLN A 419 -41.65 -10.21 3.33
C GLN A 419 -41.55 -10.66 4.82
N PRO A 420 -42.58 -11.31 5.40
CA PRO A 420 -42.87 -11.33 6.85
C PRO A 420 -42.55 -12.65 7.59
N GLY A 421 -42.51 -12.58 8.94
CA GLY A 421 -42.52 -13.73 9.86
C GLY A 421 -41.36 -13.65 10.88
N GLY A 422 -41.50 -13.13 12.10
CA GLY A 422 -42.40 -13.56 13.15
C GLY A 422 -41.89 -14.82 13.87
N VAL A 423 -40.97 -14.70 14.86
CA VAL A 423 -40.93 -15.54 16.08
C VAL A 423 -40.22 -14.79 17.21
N ARG A 424 -40.95 -14.59 18.33
CA ARG A 424 -40.47 -14.12 19.63
C ARG A 424 -39.60 -15.17 20.32
N ARG A 425 -38.48 -14.81 20.95
CA ARG A 425 -38.01 -15.44 22.21
C ARG A 425 -37.29 -14.47 23.14
N HIS A 426 -37.58 -14.66 24.42
CA HIS A 426 -37.21 -13.92 25.63
C HIS A 426 -35.71 -13.98 26.01
N ALA A 427 -35.22 -12.91 26.65
CA ALA A 427 -34.19 -12.94 27.71
C ALA A 427 -34.28 -11.63 28.50
N ARG A 428 -35.03 -11.53 29.61
CA ARG A 428 -34.68 -11.83 31.02
C ARG A 428 -33.33 -11.29 31.50
N GLU A 429 -33.45 -10.29 32.38
CA GLU A 429 -32.46 -9.68 33.26
C GLU A 429 -31.69 -10.68 34.12
N ARG A 430 -30.47 -10.32 34.51
CA ARG A 430 -29.98 -10.46 35.90
C ARG A 430 -28.76 -9.56 36.17
N ARG A 431 -28.81 -8.94 37.35
CA ARG A 431 -27.83 -8.04 37.97
C ARG A 431 -26.70 -8.81 38.67
N ALA A 432 -25.60 -8.07 38.86
CA ALA A 432 -24.70 -8.00 40.03
C ALA A 432 -23.75 -9.18 40.33
N SER A 433 -22.46 -8.86 40.40
CA SER A 433 -21.69 -8.84 41.67
C SER A 433 -20.26 -8.33 41.44
N ALA A 434 -19.70 -7.69 42.46
CA ALA A 434 -18.38 -7.08 42.48
C ALA A 434 -17.55 -7.63 43.66
N SER A 435 -16.20 -7.56 43.47
CA SER A 435 -15.10 -7.52 44.47
C SER A 435 -14.65 -8.84 45.15
N PRO A 436 -13.43 -8.92 45.78
CA PRO A 436 -12.37 -7.90 45.98
C PRO A 436 -10.87 -8.36 45.91
N ASP A 437 -9.96 -7.38 46.12
CA ASP A 437 -8.63 -7.42 46.78
C ASP A 437 -7.40 -8.02 46.04
N ALA A 438 -6.16 -7.49 46.13
CA ALA A 438 -5.55 -6.60 47.13
C ALA A 438 -4.18 -5.99 46.70
N ARG A 439 -3.83 -4.86 47.35
CA ARG A 439 -2.49 -4.39 47.83
C ARG A 439 -1.50 -3.72 46.83
N ALA A 440 -0.76 -2.65 47.16
CA ALA A 440 -0.74 -1.72 48.30
C ALA A 440 0.27 -0.54 48.07
N ARG A 441 0.06 0.58 48.81
CA ARG A 441 1.01 1.68 49.22
C ARG A 441 1.44 2.65 48.08
N GLY A 442 1.16 3.97 48.04
CA GLY A 442 1.01 5.05 49.05
C GLY A 442 2.36 5.81 49.23
N PRO A 443 2.44 7.14 49.54
CA PRO A 443 1.42 8.19 49.62
C PRO A 443 1.78 9.55 48.94
N ARG A 444 0.82 10.47 49.09
CA ARG A 444 0.62 11.87 48.69
C ARG A 444 1.76 12.87 48.99
N CYS A 445 1.77 14.01 48.27
CA CYS A 445 1.52 15.34 48.88
C CYS A 445 1.30 16.47 47.86
N ILE A 446 0.57 17.47 48.32
CA ILE A 446 0.00 18.65 47.67
C ILE A 446 1.06 19.76 47.55
N GLY A 447 1.06 20.53 46.46
CA GLY A 447 1.87 21.76 46.30
C GLY A 447 1.00 22.98 45.95
N PRO A 448 1.29 24.19 46.48
CA PRO A 448 0.33 25.31 46.55
C PRO A 448 0.50 26.38 45.46
N ARG A 449 -0.50 27.29 45.41
CA ARG A 449 -0.57 28.55 44.65
C ARG A 449 0.33 29.66 45.22
N ARG A 450 0.72 30.61 44.34
CA ARG A 450 0.83 32.11 44.47
C ARG A 450 2.17 32.67 43.92
N PRO A 451 2.39 34.00 43.77
CA PRO A 451 1.78 34.98 42.83
C PRO A 451 2.87 35.91 42.18
N ASP A 452 2.41 37.01 41.56
CA ASP A 452 3.14 38.11 40.88
C ASP A 452 4.35 38.72 41.62
N THR A 453 5.40 39.15 40.90
CA THR A 453 5.87 40.56 40.78
C THR A 453 7.20 40.71 40.00
N GLU A 454 7.41 41.94 39.54
CA GLU A 454 8.45 42.59 38.73
C GLU A 454 9.93 42.33 39.10
N GLY A 455 10.83 42.59 38.15
CA GLY A 455 12.22 42.97 38.49
C GLY A 455 13.26 42.70 37.42
N ARG A 456 13.78 43.79 36.83
CA ARG A 456 14.92 43.88 35.90
C ARG A 456 16.20 43.25 36.47
N GLY A 457 17.11 42.87 35.57
CA GLY A 457 18.55 42.97 35.85
C GLY A 457 19.41 41.91 35.19
N ASP A 458 20.18 42.36 34.19
CA ASP A 458 21.32 41.66 33.59
C ASP A 458 22.19 40.90 34.61
N LEU A 459 22.79 39.78 34.18
CA LEU A 459 24.20 39.51 34.44
C LEU A 459 24.76 38.43 33.50
N ARG A 460 26.03 38.68 33.18
CA ARG A 460 26.88 38.11 32.14
C ARG A 460 27.47 36.75 32.54
N ARG A 461 27.95 36.04 31.49
CA ARG A 461 29.21 35.28 31.39
C ARG A 461 29.90 34.87 32.70
N ALA A 462 30.22 33.57 32.81
CA ALA A 462 31.56 33.03 32.55
C ALA A 462 31.67 31.59 33.07
N CYS A 463 31.93 30.66 32.16
CA CYS A 463 32.51 29.36 32.48
C CYS A 463 34.03 29.52 32.55
N LEU A 464 34.69 29.06 33.62
CA LEU A 464 36.14 28.83 33.63
C LEU A 464 36.54 27.80 34.70
N GLY A 465 37.52 26.96 34.31
CA GLY A 465 38.39 26.13 35.17
C GLY A 465 38.01 24.65 35.18
N GLY A 466 38.84 23.68 34.79
CA GLY A 466 40.29 23.60 34.56
C GLY A 466 40.72 22.19 35.01
N GLN A 467 41.30 21.34 34.13
CA GLN A 467 42.75 21.05 34.02
C GLN A 467 43.31 20.18 35.17
N HIS A 468 44.19 19.18 35.04
CA HIS A 468 45.29 18.84 34.11
C HIS A 468 45.91 17.48 34.58
N PRO A 469 47.11 17.00 34.17
CA PRO A 469 47.87 17.10 32.90
C PRO A 469 48.54 15.77 32.46
N VAL A 470 49.05 15.70 31.22
CA VAL A 470 50.41 15.19 30.89
C VAL A 470 50.93 15.94 29.66
N GLY A 471 52.10 16.58 29.77
CA GLY A 471 52.91 17.03 28.64
C GLY A 471 53.67 18.35 28.83
N ALA A 472 54.85 18.25 29.47
CA ALA A 472 56.05 19.12 29.50
C ALA A 472 55.93 20.62 29.85
#